data_AF-A0A957YJJ2-F1
#
_entry.id   AF-A0A957YJJ2-F1
#
_cell.length_a   1.000
_cell.length_b   1.000
_cell.length_c   1.000
_cell.angle_alpha   90.00
_cell.angle_beta   90.00
_cell.angle_gamma   90.00
#
_symmetry.space_group_name_H-M   'P 1'
#
loop_
_entity.id
_entity.type
_entity.pdbx_description
1 polymer ?
#
loop_
_entity_poly.entity_id
_entity_poly.type
_entity_poly.pdbx_seq_one_letter_code
_entity_poly.pdbx_strand_id
1 'polypeptide(L)'
;MCLRQQRLRALLDGKRINTDLMTFKLSLRGNFDGPDDNYDSKRHELVILIRPDSDFQDLFRLQATLEKQRTIYANRKSPATPPVWKAITSPLRMV
;
A
#
# COMPACT_ATOMS: atom_id res chain seq x y z
N MET A 1 -21.14 20.32 -3.99
CA MET A 1 -19.83 20.08 -3.32
C MET A 1 -19.15 18.92 -4.03
N CYS A 2 -17.88 19.05 -4.43
CA CYS A 2 -17.24 18.00 -5.24
C CYS A 2 -16.76 16.81 -4.37
N LEU A 3 -16.64 15.62 -4.97
CA LEU A 3 -16.27 14.37 -4.28
C LEU A 3 -14.95 14.49 -3.50
N ARG A 4 -13.99 15.25 -4.03
CA ARG A 4 -12.70 15.54 -3.35
C ARG A 4 -12.90 16.30 -2.04
N GLN A 5 -13.76 17.31 -2.04
CA GLN A 5 -14.05 18.12 -0.85
C GLN A 5 -14.81 17.31 0.21
N GLN A 6 -15.74 16.44 -0.21
CA GLN A 6 -16.45 15.55 0.71
C GLN A 6 -15.50 14.55 1.39
N ARG A 7 -14.57 13.97 0.63
CA ARG A 7 -13.51 13.11 1.15
C ARG A 7 -12.64 13.87 2.15
N LEU A 8 -12.09 15.03 1.77
CA LEU A 8 -11.26 15.81 2.69
C LEU A 8 -11.98 16.12 4.02
N ARG A 9 -13.26 16.51 3.96
CA ARG A 9 -14.05 16.77 5.16
C ARG A 9 -14.25 15.52 6.01
N ALA A 10 -14.54 14.38 5.40
CA ALA A 10 -14.66 13.12 6.12
C ALA A 10 -13.36 12.76 6.88
N LEU A 11 -12.18 13.01 6.29
CA LEU A 11 -10.90 12.82 6.97
C LEU A 11 -10.73 13.75 8.19
N LEU A 12 -11.08 15.02 8.04
CA LEU A 12 -11.03 16.00 9.13
C LEU A 12 -12.01 15.66 10.26
N ASP A 13 -13.14 15.04 9.93
CA ASP A 13 -14.11 14.52 10.90
C ASP A 13 -13.65 13.19 11.55
N GLY A 14 -12.39 12.77 11.33
CA GLY A 14 -11.83 11.54 11.89
C GLY A 14 -12.28 10.25 11.20
N LYS A 15 -13.03 10.34 10.09
CA LYS A 15 -13.48 9.16 9.34
C LYS A 15 -12.35 8.59 8.51
N ARG A 16 -12.37 7.26 8.40
CA ARG A 16 -11.53 6.52 7.46
C ARG A 16 -12.10 6.65 6.05
N ILE A 17 -11.24 6.88 5.07
CA ILE A 17 -11.60 6.86 3.65
C ILE A 17 -10.99 5.65 3.01
N ASN A 18 -11.83 4.80 2.44
CA ASN A 18 -11.38 3.67 1.63
C ASN A 18 -11.52 4.05 0.16
N THR A 19 -10.46 3.80 -0.59
CA THR A 19 -10.46 3.76 -2.06
C THR A 19 -10.13 2.34 -2.49
N ASP A 20 -10.21 2.08 -3.79
CA ASP A 20 -9.94 0.76 -4.37
C ASP A 20 -8.48 0.31 -4.17
N LEU A 21 -7.57 1.24 -3.88
CA LEU A 21 -6.14 0.95 -3.74
C LEU A 21 -5.59 1.22 -2.35
N MET A 22 -6.21 2.14 -1.61
CA MET A 22 -5.64 2.68 -0.38
C MET A 22 -6.72 3.09 0.61
N THR A 23 -6.35 2.99 1.87
CA THR A 23 -7.07 3.54 3.00
C THR A 23 -6.34 4.77 3.51
N PHE A 24 -7.09 5.84 3.78
CA PHE A 24 -6.62 7.04 4.44
C PHE A 24 -7.29 7.18 5.81
N LYS A 25 -6.51 7.53 6.83
CA LYS A 25 -7.03 7.86 8.17
C LYS A 25 -6.21 9.00 8.77
N LEU A 26 -6.87 9.99 9.36
CA LEU A 26 -6.19 11.00 10.15
C LEU A 26 -5.82 10.41 11.52
N SER A 27 -4.58 10.60 11.96
CA SER A 27 -4.09 10.15 13.25
C SER A 27 -3.33 11.28 13.93
N LEU A 28 -3.42 11.32 15.25
CA LEU A 28 -2.55 12.15 16.06
C LEU A 28 -1.27 11.36 16.34
N ARG A 29 -0.12 11.96 16.08
CA ARG A 29 1.20 11.41 16.38
C ARG A 29 1.86 12.33 17.41
N GLY A 30 2.38 11.75 18.48
CA GLY A 30 3.03 12.49 19.56
C GLY A 30 3.22 11.57 20.76
N ASN A 31 4.04 12.02 21.72
CA ASN A 31 4.14 11.35 23.01
C ASN A 31 2.98 11.83 23.88
N PHE A 32 2.16 10.88 24.34
CA PHE A 32 1.12 11.12 25.34
C PHE A 32 1.64 10.56 26.66
N ASP A 33 1.93 11.44 27.61
CA ASP A 33 2.51 11.09 28.91
C ASP A 33 1.44 10.54 29.89
N GLY A 34 0.17 10.50 29.47
CA GLY A 34 -0.93 9.93 30.26
C GLY A 34 -2.30 10.09 29.61
N PRO A 35 -3.36 9.53 30.23
CA PRO A 35 -4.74 9.66 29.75
C PRO A 35 -5.29 11.09 29.84
N ASP A 36 -4.68 11.95 30.66
CA ASP A 36 -5.04 13.37 30.83
C ASP A 36 -4.18 14.32 29.98
N ASP A 37 -3.31 13.77 29.12
CA ASP A 37 -2.42 14.60 28.31
C ASP A 37 -3.23 15.30 27.21
N ASN A 38 -3.30 16.63 27.33
CA ASN A 38 -4.03 17.46 26.39
C ASN A 38 -3.23 17.63 25.10
N TYR A 39 -3.94 17.92 24.01
CA TYR A 39 -3.28 18.26 22.76
C TYR A 39 -2.40 19.51 22.92
N ASP A 40 -1.08 19.32 22.78
CA ASP A 40 -0.07 20.37 22.63
C ASP A 40 0.45 20.37 21.19
N SER A 41 0.23 21.45 20.45
CA SER A 41 0.70 21.61 19.05
C SER A 41 2.22 21.59 18.88
N LYS A 42 3.00 21.73 19.97
CA LYS A 42 4.47 21.60 19.93
C LYS A 42 4.94 20.15 20.08
N ARG A 43 4.09 19.26 20.61
CA ARG A 43 4.40 17.84 20.88
C ARG A 43 3.61 16.88 20.00
N HIS A 44 2.49 17.33 19.46
CA HIS A 44 1.54 16.53 18.73
C HIS A 44 1.35 17.07 17.31
N GLU A 45 1.35 16.15 16.35
CA GLU A 45 1.19 16.42 14.94
C GLU A 45 0.03 15.59 14.37
N LEU A 46 -0.81 16.22 13.55
CA LEU A 46 -1.81 15.52 12.75
C LEU A 46 -1.16 14.93 11.51
N VAL A 47 -1.20 13.60 11.39
CA VAL A 47 -0.62 12.87 10.27
C VAL A 47 -1.70 12.09 9.53
N ILE A 48 -1.56 11.97 8.20
CA ILE A 48 -2.41 11.10 7.39
C ILE A 48 -1.73 9.74 7.28
N LEU A 49 -2.35 8.72 7.87
CA LEU A 49 -1.95 7.34 7.68
C LEU A 49 -2.51 6.83 6.35
N ILE A 50 -1.61 6.40 5.47
CA ILE A 50 -1.94 5.78 4.19
C ILE A 50 -1.61 4.30 4.31
N ARG A 51 -2.63 3.45 4.18
CA ARG A 51 -2.47 2.00 4.16
C ARG A 51 -2.88 1.47 2.79
N PRO A 52 -1.97 0.88 2.01
CA PRO A 52 -2.35 0.22 0.77
C PRO A 52 -3.24 -0.98 1.05
N ASP A 53 -4.18 -1.23 0.15
CA ASP A 53 -5.05 -2.39 0.20
C ASP A 53 -4.26 -3.71 0.08
N SER A 54 -4.82 -4.83 0.54
CA SER A 54 -4.16 -6.14 0.47
C SER A 54 -3.80 -6.50 -0.96
N ASP A 55 -4.70 -6.25 -1.91
CA ASP A 55 -4.48 -6.59 -3.32
C ASP A 55 -3.32 -5.76 -3.88
N PHE A 56 -3.27 -4.48 -3.53
CA PHE A 56 -2.17 -3.60 -3.94
C PHE A 56 -0.85 -4.04 -3.29
N GLN A 57 -0.84 -4.44 -2.02
CA GLN A 57 0.36 -4.98 -1.37
C GLN A 57 0.83 -6.29 -2.03
N ASP A 58 -0.09 -7.15 -2.45
CA ASP A 58 0.22 -8.41 -3.10
C ASP A 58 0.88 -8.21 -4.47
N LEU A 59 0.50 -7.15 -5.20
CA LEU A 59 1.21 -6.77 -6.44
C LEU A 59 2.68 -6.41 -6.19
N PHE A 60 3.01 -5.70 -5.10
CA PHE A 60 4.41 -5.43 -4.75
C PHE A 60 5.18 -6.70 -4.35
N ARG A 61 4.53 -7.60 -3.61
CA ARG A 61 5.13 -8.91 -3.25
C ARG A 61 5.38 -9.75 -4.49
N LEU A 62 4.45 -9.74 -5.45
CA LEU A 62 4.58 -10.42 -6.72
C LEU A 62 5.76 -9.84 -7.52
N GLN A 63 5.85 -8.52 -7.65
CA GLN A 63 6.97 -7.87 -8.34
C GLN A 63 8.32 -8.27 -7.74
N ALA A 64 8.48 -8.17 -6.42
CA ALA A 64 9.72 -8.56 -5.74
C ALA A 64 10.05 -10.06 -5.97
N THR A 65 9.03 -10.90 -5.99
CA THR A 65 9.19 -12.34 -6.30
C THR A 65 9.68 -12.54 -7.73
N LEU A 66 9.08 -11.85 -8.71
CA LEU A 66 9.47 -11.94 -10.12
C LEU A 66 10.90 -11.43 -10.35
N GLU A 67 11.30 -10.33 -9.71
CA GLU A 67 12.66 -9.80 -9.77
C GLU A 67 13.68 -10.80 -9.18
N LYS A 68 13.39 -11.37 -8.00
CA LYS A 68 14.22 -12.41 -7.39
C LYS A 68 14.39 -13.61 -8.32
N GLN A 69 13.31 -14.08 -8.93
CA GLN A 69 13.41 -15.21 -9.84
C GLN A 69 14.20 -14.84 -11.10
N ARG A 70 14.02 -13.64 -11.69
CA ARG A 70 14.80 -13.18 -12.85
C ARG A 70 16.30 -13.27 -12.59
N THR A 71 16.75 -12.84 -11.42
CA THR A 71 18.16 -12.91 -11.02
C THR A 71 18.66 -14.35 -10.90
N ILE A 72 17.84 -15.25 -10.31
CA ILE A 72 18.19 -16.68 -10.21
C ILE A 72 18.34 -17.31 -11.59
N TYR A 73 17.44 -16.99 -12.53
CA TYR A 73 17.48 -17.54 -13.88
C TYR A 73 18.61 -16.95 -14.73
N ALA A 74 18.93 -15.66 -14.59
CA ALA A 74 20.06 -15.04 -15.26
C ALA A 74 21.41 -15.71 -14.88
N ASN A 75 21.50 -16.23 -13.66
CA ASN A 75 22.71 -16.90 -13.16
C ASN A 75 22.76 -18.42 -13.43
N ARG A 76 21.73 -19.01 -14.05
CA ARG A 76 21.73 -20.45 -14.43
C ARG A 76 22.12 -20.61 -15.90
N LYS A 77 23.21 -21.33 -16.17
CA LYS A 77 23.73 -21.63 -17.53
C LYS A 77 22.80 -22.44 -18.43
N SER A 78 21.75 -23.09 -17.90
CA SER A 78 20.66 -23.67 -18.69
C SER A 78 19.51 -24.09 -17.76
N PRO A 79 18.38 -23.38 -17.70
CA PRO A 79 17.23 -23.82 -16.92
C PRO A 79 16.44 -24.87 -17.69
N ALA A 80 16.32 -26.09 -17.14
CA ALA A 80 15.51 -27.18 -17.71
C ALA A 80 13.99 -26.90 -17.71
N THR A 81 13.54 -25.85 -17.02
CA THR A 81 12.14 -25.44 -16.94
C THR A 81 12.06 -23.95 -17.26
N PRO A 82 11.18 -23.50 -18.18
CA PRO A 82 11.04 -22.09 -18.49
C PRO A 82 10.56 -21.32 -17.25
N PRO A 83 11.06 -20.09 -17.04
CA PRO A 83 10.67 -19.28 -15.89
C PRO A 83 9.18 -18.92 -15.92
N VAL A 84 8.57 -18.83 -14.73
CA VAL A 84 7.14 -18.58 -14.54
C VAL A 84 6.67 -17.29 -15.24
N TRP A 85 7.50 -16.23 -15.32
CA TRP A 85 7.12 -15.01 -16.05
C TRP A 85 7.02 -15.19 -17.58
N LYS A 86 7.70 -16.19 -18.18
CA LYS A 86 7.46 -16.53 -19.59
C LYS A 86 6.09 -17.19 -19.80
N ALA A 87 5.57 -17.88 -18.79
CA ALA A 87 4.21 -18.42 -18.81
C ALA A 87 3.16 -17.31 -18.64
N ILE A 88 3.46 -16.28 -17.85
CA ILE A 88 2.56 -15.12 -17.64
C ILE A 88 2.52 -14.20 -18.87
N THR A 89 3.63 -14.06 -19.62
CA THR A 89 3.64 -13.29 -20.89
C THR A 89 3.11 -14.06 -22.09
N SER A 90 2.78 -15.35 -21.94
CA SER A 90 1.98 -16.02 -22.96
C SER A 90 0.60 -15.36 -22.92
N PRO A 91 0.07 -14.86 -24.05
CA PRO A 91 -1.19 -14.14 -24.04
C PRO A 91 -2.22 -15.03 -23.36
N LEU A 92 -2.81 -14.51 -22.28
CA LEU A 92 -4.01 -15.05 -21.67
C LEU A 92 -4.95 -15.41 -22.82
N ARG A 93 -5.05 -16.69 -23.17
CA ARG A 93 -6.13 -17.17 -24.01
C ARG A 93 -7.38 -16.96 -23.18
N MET A 94 -8.06 -15.85 -23.44
CA MET A 94 -9.48 -15.70 -23.13
C MET A 94 -10.16 -16.94 -23.71
N VAL A 95 -10.65 -17.80 -22.83
CA VAL A 95 -11.72 -18.75 -23.13
C VAL A 95 -13.01 -18.07 -22.72
#